data_AF-A0A529NR35-F1
#
_entry.id   AF-A0A529NR35-F1
#
_cell.length_a   1.000
_cell.length_b   1.000
_cell.length_c   1.000
_cell.angle_alpha   90.00
_cell.angle_beta   90.00
_cell.angle_gamma   90.00
#
_symmetry.space_group_name_H-M   'P 1'
#
loop_
_entity.id
_entity.type
_entity.pdbx_description
1 polymer ?
#
loop_
_entity_poly.entity_id
_entity_poly.type
_entity_poly.pdbx_seq_one_letter_code
_entity_poly.pdbx_strand_id
1 'polypeptide(L)'
;RYMQRTAQDKGFDVTVTDVTEKYVTIGIWGPNARATLQKVVENPEGLTPENFPFAAIKPIRIGGKDVTAFRISYVGEQGWELHMRYEDGLAVWDALRSTGVMPFGVETYANTRRMEKSLRLQNADLLTEYNLLEADLARPKVKENDFCGKAKHLEYRAREHQLAMLCTLVMTDNI
;
A
#
# COMPACT_ATOMS: atom_id res chain seq x y z
N ARG A 1 -17.24 6.73 -6.71
CA ARG A 1 -18.71 6.88 -6.46
C ARG A 1 -19.11 6.75 -4.98
N TYR A 2 -18.69 5.72 -4.23
CA TYR A 2 -19.08 5.52 -2.81
C TYR A 2 -18.84 6.77 -1.93
N MET A 3 -17.65 7.37 -2.01
CA MET A 3 -17.29 8.56 -1.21
C MET A 3 -18.18 9.77 -1.51
N GLN A 4 -18.47 10.06 -2.78
CA GLN A 4 -19.34 11.17 -3.19
C GLN A 4 -20.76 10.98 -2.68
N ARG A 5 -21.32 9.77 -2.83
CA ARG A 5 -22.63 9.42 -2.27
C ARG A 5 -22.65 9.58 -0.75
N THR A 6 -21.62 9.09 -0.06
CA THR A 6 -21.52 9.20 1.39
C THR A 6 -21.49 10.66 1.85
N ALA A 7 -20.76 11.54 1.14
CA ALA A 7 -20.72 12.96 1.43
C ALA A 7 -22.10 13.62 1.24
N GLN A 8 -22.81 13.30 0.16
CA GLN A 8 -24.15 13.78 -0.11
C GLN A 8 -25.16 13.30 0.95
N ASP A 9 -25.22 11.99 1.21
CA ASP A 9 -26.18 11.39 2.14
C ASP A 9 -25.98 11.89 3.58
N LYS A 10 -24.72 12.19 3.97
CA LYS A 10 -24.38 12.72 5.29
C LYS A 10 -24.33 14.25 5.37
N GLY A 11 -24.56 14.95 4.26
CA GLY A 11 -24.51 16.43 4.20
C GLY A 11 -23.12 17.00 4.54
N PHE A 12 -22.04 16.30 4.20
CA PHE A 12 -20.67 16.77 4.45
C PHE A 12 -20.26 17.87 3.47
N ASP A 13 -19.71 18.96 3.99
CA ASP A 13 -19.10 20.03 3.20
C ASP A 13 -17.69 19.64 2.77
N VAL A 14 -17.60 18.80 1.73
CA VAL A 14 -16.34 18.29 1.18
C VAL A 14 -16.40 18.19 -0.34
N THR A 15 -15.27 18.40 -0.99
CA THR A 15 -15.10 18.17 -2.44
C THR A 15 -14.28 16.91 -2.67
N VAL A 16 -14.80 15.97 -3.46
CA VAL A 16 -14.10 14.75 -3.86
C VAL A 16 -13.78 14.82 -5.36
N THR A 17 -12.50 14.93 -5.68
CA THR A 17 -11.99 14.96 -7.06
C THR A 17 -11.26 13.67 -7.38
N ASP A 18 -11.63 13.03 -8.49
CA ASP A 18 -10.86 11.91 -9.03
C ASP A 18 -9.60 12.44 -9.72
N VAL A 19 -8.44 11.94 -9.30
CA VAL A 19 -7.13 12.31 -9.84
C VAL A 19 -6.34 11.08 -10.31
N THR A 20 -6.98 9.92 -10.44
CA THR A 20 -6.32 8.66 -10.79
C THR A 20 -5.51 8.77 -12.08
N GLU A 21 -6.00 9.48 -13.10
CA GLU A 21 -5.30 9.66 -14.37
C GLU A 21 -4.25 10.78 -14.36
N LYS A 22 -4.22 11.62 -13.31
CA LYS A 22 -3.28 12.74 -13.19
C LYS A 22 -1.94 12.31 -12.59
N TYR A 23 -1.93 11.19 -11.87
CA TYR A 23 -0.77 10.69 -11.15
C TYR A 23 -0.43 9.27 -11.57
N VAL A 24 0.85 8.93 -11.45
CA VAL A 24 1.37 7.58 -11.64
C VAL A 24 2.27 7.21 -10.48
N THR A 25 2.39 5.91 -10.21
CA THR A 25 3.19 5.38 -9.11
C THR A 25 4.22 4.39 -9.63
N ILE A 26 5.48 4.57 -9.24
CA ILE A 26 6.53 3.56 -9.42
C ILE A 26 6.98 3.08 -8.05
N GLY A 27 7.03 1.76 -7.89
CA GLY A 27 7.59 1.14 -6.70
C GLY A 27 9.08 0.86 -6.81
N ILE A 28 9.84 1.15 -5.76
CA ILE A 28 11.23 0.71 -5.61
C ILE A 28 11.38 0.00 -4.27
N TRP A 29 11.58 -1.33 -4.32
CA TRP A 29 11.69 -2.16 -3.14
C TRP A 29 12.85 -3.15 -3.24
N GLY A 30 13.33 -3.58 -2.08
CA GLY A 30 14.41 -4.54 -1.94
C GLY A 30 15.46 -4.07 -0.94
N PRO A 31 16.40 -4.95 -0.54
CA PRO A 31 17.40 -4.63 0.49
C PRO A 31 18.21 -3.38 0.16
N ASN A 32 18.49 -3.17 -1.12
CA ASN A 32 19.28 -2.04 -1.63
C ASN A 32 18.43 -0.84 -2.08
N ALA A 33 17.09 -0.85 -1.92
CA ALA A 33 16.21 0.20 -2.44
C ALA A 33 16.65 1.60 -2.02
N ARG A 34 17.01 1.77 -0.74
CA ARG A 34 17.53 3.04 -0.20
C ARG A 34 18.80 3.48 -0.92
N ALA A 35 19.83 2.63 -0.90
CA ALA A 35 21.13 2.93 -1.48
C ALA A 35 21.03 3.20 -2.99
N THR A 36 20.12 2.51 -3.68
CA THR A 36 19.83 2.75 -5.09
C THR A 36 19.13 4.09 -5.31
N LEU A 37 18.09 4.39 -4.53
CA LEU A 37 17.34 5.63 -4.65
C LEU A 37 18.22 6.85 -4.33
N GLN A 38 19.14 6.73 -3.37
CA GLN A 38 20.14 7.75 -3.04
C GLN A 38 21.04 8.15 -4.22
N LYS A 39 21.19 7.30 -5.25
CA LYS A 39 22.00 7.64 -6.44
C LYS A 39 21.30 8.60 -7.39
N VAL A 40 19.98 8.75 -7.28
CA VAL A 40 19.16 9.46 -8.28
C VAL A 40 18.31 10.58 -7.69
N VAL A 41 18.16 10.63 -6.37
CA VAL A 41 17.52 11.77 -5.69
C VAL A 41 18.48 12.96 -5.61
N GLU A 42 17.93 14.16 -5.72
CA GLU A 42 18.72 15.40 -5.60
C GLU A 42 19.24 15.64 -4.16
N ASN A 43 18.58 15.07 -3.13
CA ASN A 43 19.01 15.13 -1.73
C ASN A 43 19.12 13.73 -1.09
N PRO A 44 20.27 13.03 -1.25
CA PRO A 44 20.46 11.67 -0.74
C PRO A 44 20.40 11.54 0.80
N GLU A 45 20.83 12.57 1.52
CA GLU A 45 20.79 12.62 3.00
C GLU A 45 19.36 12.68 3.54
N GLY A 46 18.41 13.14 2.72
CA GLY A 46 16.98 13.12 3.05
C GLY A 46 16.40 11.70 3.21
N LEU A 47 17.11 10.66 2.76
CA LEU A 47 16.64 9.27 2.76
C LEU A 47 17.21 8.41 3.90
N THR A 48 18.00 8.96 4.82
CA THR A 48 18.53 8.20 5.95
C THR A 48 17.39 7.58 6.79
N PRO A 49 17.61 6.47 7.50
CA PRO A 49 16.59 5.84 8.32
C PRO A 49 15.92 6.81 9.32
N GLU A 50 16.70 7.72 9.89
CA GLU A 50 16.27 8.75 10.84
C GLU A 50 15.43 9.82 10.14
N ASN A 51 15.87 10.28 8.97
CA ASN A 51 15.15 11.30 8.21
C ASN A 51 13.91 10.76 7.52
N PHE A 52 13.87 9.48 7.16
CA PHE A 52 12.76 8.90 6.42
C PHE A 52 12.27 7.60 7.08
N PRO A 53 11.63 7.67 8.26
CA PRO A 53 11.15 6.50 8.99
C PRO A 53 10.04 5.77 8.23
N PHE A 54 9.76 4.53 8.64
CA PHE A 54 8.68 3.72 8.02
C PHE A 54 7.34 4.45 8.10
N ALA A 55 6.53 4.33 7.04
CA ALA A 55 5.26 5.01 6.84
C ALA A 55 5.32 6.56 6.75
N ALA A 56 6.52 7.17 6.68
CA ALA A 56 6.64 8.59 6.36
C ALA A 56 6.28 8.86 4.90
N ILE A 57 5.72 10.05 4.66
CA ILE A 57 5.45 10.60 3.33
C ILE A 57 6.21 11.93 3.22
N LYS A 58 7.07 12.07 2.20
CA LYS A 58 7.87 13.28 2.00
C LYS A 58 8.03 13.61 0.52
N PRO A 59 8.08 14.90 0.15
CA PRO A 59 8.50 15.30 -1.18
C PRO A 59 10.00 15.03 -1.36
N ILE A 60 10.37 14.53 -2.53
CA ILE A 60 11.75 14.38 -3.01
C ILE A 60 11.81 14.83 -4.47
N ARG A 61 13.02 14.97 -5.01
CA ARG A 61 13.23 15.26 -6.42
C ARG A 61 14.10 14.21 -7.08
N ILE A 62 13.67 13.70 -8.24
CA ILE A 62 14.37 12.69 -9.04
C ILE A 62 14.32 13.13 -10.49
N GLY A 63 15.48 13.19 -11.17
CA GLY A 63 15.54 13.58 -12.59
C GLY A 63 14.91 14.95 -12.88
N GLY A 64 15.01 15.90 -11.94
CA GLY A 64 14.41 17.23 -12.07
C GLY A 64 12.89 17.29 -11.81
N LYS A 65 12.26 16.19 -11.41
CA LYS A 65 10.80 16.06 -11.20
C LYS A 65 10.45 15.99 -9.73
N ASP A 66 9.31 16.58 -9.37
CA ASP A 66 8.76 16.50 -8.01
C ASP A 66 8.05 15.16 -7.81
N VAL A 67 8.44 14.44 -6.76
CA VAL A 67 7.94 13.11 -6.42
C VAL A 67 7.51 13.10 -4.96
N THR A 68 6.29 12.63 -4.68
CA THR A 68 5.86 12.29 -3.32
C THR A 68 6.27 10.86 -3.03
N ALA A 69 7.27 10.68 -2.16
CA ALA A 69 7.73 9.37 -1.75
C ALA A 69 6.99 8.94 -0.48
N PHE A 70 6.42 7.73 -0.52
CA PHE A 70 5.80 7.09 0.64
C PHE A 70 6.60 5.84 1.00
N ARG A 71 7.22 5.82 2.19
CA ARG A 71 7.99 4.66 2.65
C ARG A 71 7.06 3.56 3.15
N ILE A 72 6.52 2.82 2.19
CA ILE A 72 5.60 1.69 2.38
C ILE A 72 6.01 0.55 1.45
N SER A 73 5.55 -0.66 1.73
CA SER A 73 5.82 -1.82 0.90
C SER A 73 4.72 -2.85 1.00
N TYR A 74 4.23 -3.30 -0.17
CA TYR A 74 3.34 -4.45 -0.28
C TYR A 74 4.10 -5.75 -0.62
N VAL A 75 5.38 -5.66 -0.97
CA VAL A 75 6.26 -6.82 -1.18
C VAL A 75 6.97 -7.26 0.10
N GLY A 76 6.79 -6.51 1.20
CA GLY A 76 7.36 -6.74 2.54
C GLY A 76 8.85 -6.46 2.70
N GLU A 77 9.51 -5.99 1.63
CA GLU A 77 10.89 -5.48 1.69
C GLU A 77 10.93 -3.96 1.84
N GLN A 78 12.03 -3.40 2.33
CA GLN A 78 12.16 -1.94 2.46
C GLN A 78 12.09 -1.24 1.10
N GLY A 79 11.52 -0.05 1.06
CA GLY A 79 11.39 0.70 -0.17
C GLY A 79 10.34 1.80 -0.11
N TRP A 80 9.97 2.32 -1.27
CA TRP A 80 9.04 3.43 -1.44
C TRP A 80 8.07 3.18 -2.59
N GLU A 81 6.86 3.71 -2.42
CA GLU A 81 6.02 4.11 -3.54
C GLU A 81 6.38 5.56 -3.91
N LEU A 82 6.64 5.79 -5.20
CA LEU A 82 7.01 7.09 -5.75
C LEU A 82 5.84 7.60 -6.59
N HIS A 83 5.12 8.58 -6.07
CA HIS A 83 3.95 9.18 -6.70
C HIS A 83 4.35 10.50 -7.39
N MET A 84 4.03 10.64 -8.67
CA MET A 84 4.33 11.83 -9.48
C MET A 84 3.22 12.12 -10.48
N ARG A 85 3.24 13.30 -11.11
CA ARG A 85 2.34 13.56 -12.24
C ARG A 85 2.60 12.57 -13.37
N TYR A 86 1.54 12.22 -14.10
CA TYR A 86 1.60 11.20 -15.15
C TYR A 86 2.70 11.51 -16.18
N GLU A 87 2.80 12.76 -16.64
CA GLU A 87 3.78 13.21 -17.62
C GLU A 87 5.24 13.14 -17.15
N ASP A 88 5.46 13.09 -15.84
CA ASP A 88 6.80 13.04 -15.24
C ASP A 88 7.29 11.58 -15.02
N GLY A 89 6.40 10.60 -15.17
CA GLY A 89 6.68 9.19 -14.85
C GLY A 89 7.84 8.58 -15.64
N LEU A 90 7.98 8.90 -16.93
CA LEU A 90 9.08 8.38 -17.76
C LEU A 90 10.44 8.89 -17.28
N ALA A 91 10.54 10.17 -16.91
CA ALA A 91 11.80 10.74 -16.41
C ALA A 91 12.26 10.07 -15.11
N VAL A 92 11.31 9.79 -14.20
CA VAL A 92 11.60 9.08 -12.95
C VAL A 92 11.96 7.61 -13.22
N TRP A 93 11.23 6.94 -14.13
CA TRP A 93 11.54 5.57 -14.55
C TRP A 93 12.94 5.43 -15.13
N ASP A 94 13.33 6.31 -16.07
CA ASP A 94 14.63 6.28 -16.72
C ASP A 94 15.76 6.55 -15.71
N ALA A 95 15.55 7.50 -14.79
CA ALA A 95 16.49 7.76 -13.70
C ALA A 95 16.71 6.48 -12.87
N LEU A 96 15.65 5.78 -12.48
CA LEU A 96 15.76 4.52 -11.74
C LEU A 96 16.41 3.41 -12.57
N ARG A 97 16.02 3.22 -13.83
CA ARG A 97 16.61 2.17 -14.68
C ARG A 97 18.08 2.38 -14.98
N SER A 98 18.56 3.63 -14.99
CA SER A 98 19.98 3.94 -15.16
C SER A 98 20.87 3.34 -14.05
N THR A 99 20.30 3.03 -12.88
CA THR A 99 21.05 2.39 -11.78
C THR A 99 21.13 0.86 -11.88
N GLY A 100 20.57 0.26 -12.94
CA GLY A 100 20.57 -1.19 -13.15
C GLY A 100 19.50 -1.96 -12.37
N VAL A 101 18.45 -1.30 -11.83
CA VAL A 101 17.35 -2.02 -11.17
C VAL A 101 16.63 -2.95 -12.13
N MET A 102 16.23 -4.11 -11.63
CA MET A 102 15.42 -5.08 -12.37
C MET A 102 13.93 -4.70 -12.28
N PRO A 103 13.22 -4.55 -13.41
CA PRO A 103 11.79 -4.31 -13.41
C PRO A 103 11.05 -5.61 -13.13
N PHE A 104 9.96 -5.53 -12.38
CA PHE A 104 9.05 -6.64 -12.12
C PHE A 104 7.60 -6.19 -12.28
N GLY A 105 6.75 -7.14 -12.64
CA GLY A 105 5.33 -6.91 -12.88
C GLY A 105 4.43 -7.32 -11.72
N VAL A 106 3.14 -7.39 -12.02
CA VAL A 106 2.07 -7.71 -11.06
C VAL A 106 2.27 -9.06 -10.37
N GLU A 107 2.82 -10.07 -11.05
CA GLU A 107 3.02 -11.41 -10.46
C GLU A 107 3.96 -11.37 -9.24
N THR A 108 5.07 -10.65 -9.35
CA THR A 108 5.99 -10.48 -8.23
C THR A 108 5.38 -9.60 -7.14
N TYR A 109 4.67 -8.54 -7.52
CA TYR A 109 4.13 -7.57 -6.57
C TYR A 109 2.91 -8.09 -5.79
N ALA A 110 1.90 -8.61 -6.49
CA ALA A 110 0.58 -8.91 -5.95
C ALA A 110 0.31 -10.41 -5.71
N ASN A 111 1.08 -11.31 -6.31
CA ASN A 111 0.89 -12.75 -6.12
C ASN A 111 1.94 -13.36 -5.20
N THR A 112 3.23 -13.29 -5.55
CA THR A 112 4.24 -14.05 -4.79
C THR A 112 4.72 -13.32 -3.54
N ARG A 113 5.27 -12.10 -3.67
CA ARG A 113 5.93 -11.43 -2.53
C ARG A 113 5.00 -11.07 -1.40
N ARG A 114 3.82 -10.52 -1.70
CA ARG A 114 2.84 -10.17 -0.67
C ARG A 114 2.35 -11.41 0.09
N MET A 115 2.24 -12.55 -0.59
CA MET A 115 1.76 -13.80 -0.01
C MET A 115 2.79 -14.40 0.97
N GLU A 116 4.08 -14.32 0.66
CA GLU A 116 5.18 -14.70 1.58
C GLU A 116 5.14 -13.91 2.91
N LYS A 117 4.47 -12.75 2.91
CA LYS A 117 4.35 -11.84 4.06
C LYS A 117 2.96 -11.87 4.68
N SER A 118 2.10 -12.77 4.21
CA SER A 118 0.68 -12.87 4.59
C SER A 118 -0.06 -11.53 4.45
N LEU A 119 0.26 -10.73 3.44
CA LEU A 119 -0.49 -9.51 3.16
C LEU A 119 -1.74 -9.85 2.34
N ARG A 120 -2.88 -9.32 2.77
CA ARG A 120 -4.20 -9.63 2.20
C ARG A 120 -4.47 -8.74 0.98
N LEU A 121 -5.11 -9.31 -0.03
CA LEU A 121 -5.46 -8.67 -1.29
C LEU A 121 -6.97 -8.55 -1.43
N GLN A 122 -7.45 -7.35 -1.74
CA GLN A 122 -8.85 -7.09 -2.04
C GLN A 122 -9.30 -7.93 -3.24
N ASN A 123 -10.49 -8.53 -3.15
CA ASN A 123 -11.06 -9.43 -4.17
C ASN A 123 -10.34 -10.78 -4.35
N ALA A 124 -9.38 -11.12 -3.49
CA ALA A 124 -8.80 -12.47 -3.40
C ALA A 124 -8.95 -13.03 -1.99
N ASP A 125 -8.39 -12.33 -0.99
CA ASP A 125 -8.48 -12.72 0.41
C ASP A 125 -9.60 -11.94 1.14
N LEU A 126 -9.85 -10.71 0.70
CA LEU A 126 -10.89 -9.83 1.27
C LEU A 126 -12.09 -9.80 0.35
N LEU A 127 -13.05 -10.66 0.64
CA LEU A 127 -14.36 -10.72 0.00
C LEU A 127 -15.44 -10.13 0.91
N THR A 128 -16.61 -9.84 0.34
CA THR A 128 -17.74 -9.24 1.07
C THR A 128 -18.37 -10.17 2.11
N GLU A 129 -18.10 -11.46 1.99
CA GLU A 129 -18.60 -12.56 2.78
C GLU A 129 -17.82 -12.73 4.09
N TYR A 130 -16.62 -12.18 4.18
CA TYR A 130 -15.74 -12.31 5.34
C TYR A 130 -15.63 -11.01 6.13
N ASN A 131 -15.64 -11.13 7.45
CA ASN A 131 -15.40 -10.01 8.34
C ASN A 131 -13.91 -9.83 8.69
N LEU A 132 -13.55 -8.70 9.29
CA LEU A 132 -12.14 -8.39 9.61
C LEU A 132 -11.49 -9.36 10.61
N LEU A 133 -12.25 -10.06 11.44
CA LEU A 133 -11.71 -11.11 12.32
C LEU A 133 -11.39 -12.37 11.52
N GLU A 134 -12.29 -12.80 10.64
CA GLU A 134 -12.12 -13.96 9.77
C GLU A 134 -10.94 -13.77 8.80
N ALA A 135 -10.70 -12.54 8.35
CA ALA A 135 -9.54 -12.18 7.53
C ALA A 135 -8.24 -11.92 8.32
N ASP A 136 -8.28 -12.02 9.66
CA ASP A 136 -7.15 -11.75 10.56
C ASP A 136 -6.56 -10.33 10.36
N LEU A 137 -7.45 -9.34 10.25
CA LEU A 137 -7.16 -7.91 10.10
C LEU A 137 -7.76 -7.05 11.23
N ALA A 138 -8.40 -7.67 12.22
CA ALA A 138 -9.02 -6.95 13.32
C ALA A 138 -7.97 -6.23 14.17
N ARG A 139 -8.21 -4.94 14.43
CA ARG A 139 -7.35 -4.16 15.34
C ARG A 139 -7.65 -4.54 16.80
N PRO A 140 -6.67 -4.42 17.72
CA PRO A 140 -6.90 -4.68 19.14
C PRO A 140 -8.01 -3.83 19.73
N LYS A 141 -8.08 -2.55 19.32
CA LYS A 141 -9.08 -1.58 19.77
C LYS A 141 -10.06 -1.24 18.65
N VAL A 142 -11.34 -1.14 19.00
CA VAL A 142 -12.38 -0.59 18.13
C VAL A 142 -12.36 0.93 18.28
N LYS A 143 -12.53 1.66 17.17
CA LYS A 143 -12.60 3.13 17.22
C LYS A 143 -13.88 3.60 17.91
N GLU A 144 -13.77 4.67 18.69
CA GLU A 144 -14.91 5.27 19.40
C GLU A 144 -15.95 5.88 18.44
N ASN A 145 -15.51 6.44 17.31
CA ASN A 145 -16.41 7.03 16.32
C ASN A 145 -17.41 6.01 15.75
N ASP A 146 -18.59 6.48 15.37
CA ASP A 146 -19.57 5.67 14.66
C ASP A 146 -19.22 5.56 13.16
N PHE A 147 -18.50 4.49 12.82
CA PHE A 147 -18.11 4.18 11.45
C PHE A 147 -19.05 3.16 10.81
N CYS A 148 -19.16 3.19 9.48
CA CYS A 148 -19.97 2.24 8.72
C CYS A 148 -19.60 0.80 9.07
N GLY A 149 -20.57 0.02 9.57
CA GLY A 149 -20.37 -1.37 9.99
C GLY A 149 -19.93 -1.57 11.44
N LYS A 150 -19.80 -0.51 12.26
CA LYS A 150 -19.37 -0.63 13.67
C LYS A 150 -20.23 -1.59 14.50
N ALA A 151 -21.56 -1.46 14.42
CA ALA A 151 -22.47 -2.31 15.18
C ALA A 151 -22.26 -3.80 14.86
N LYS A 152 -22.21 -4.16 13.57
CA LYS A 152 -21.91 -5.53 13.13
C LYS A 152 -20.51 -5.98 13.52
N HIS A 153 -19.51 -5.09 13.44
CA HIS A 153 -18.16 -5.42 13.89
C HIS A 153 -18.13 -5.78 15.39
N LEU A 154 -18.88 -5.07 16.23
CA LEU A 154 -18.99 -5.40 17.67
C LEU A 154 -19.68 -6.74 17.90
N GLU A 155 -20.77 -7.03 17.17
CA GLU A 155 -21.41 -8.35 17.21
C GLU A 155 -20.42 -9.47 16.84
N TYR A 156 -19.61 -9.29 15.78
CA TYR A 156 -18.61 -10.28 15.37
C TYR A 156 -17.53 -10.49 16.43
N ARG A 157 -17.05 -9.40 17.07
CA ARG A 157 -16.04 -9.49 18.14
C ARG A 157 -16.56 -10.18 19.41
N ALA A 158 -17.86 -10.11 19.68
CA ALA A 158 -18.47 -10.71 20.87
C ALA A 158 -18.72 -12.23 20.71
N ARG A 159 -18.55 -12.77 19.51
CA ARG A 159 -18.68 -14.22 19.28
C ARG A 159 -17.58 -14.96 20.01
N GLU A 160 -17.93 -16.10 20.60
CA GLU A 160 -16.96 -17.03 21.19
C GLU A 160 -15.98 -17.55 20.13
N HIS A 161 -16.48 -17.86 18.94
CA HIS A 161 -15.69 -18.35 17.80
C HIS A 161 -16.16 -17.68 16.49
N GLN A 162 -15.23 -17.42 15.57
CA GLN A 162 -15.58 -17.03 14.20
C GLN A 162 -15.95 -18.26 13.37
N LEU A 163 -16.76 -18.05 12.31
CA LEU A 163 -17.24 -19.14 11.46
C LEU A 163 -16.16 -19.68 10.53
N ALA A 164 -15.21 -18.83 10.15
CA ALA A 164 -14.06 -19.17 9.32
C ALA A 164 -12.84 -18.38 9.76
N MET A 165 -11.65 -18.86 9.41
CA MET A 165 -10.41 -18.11 9.56
C MET A 165 -9.58 -18.26 8.28
N LEU A 166 -9.06 -17.16 7.78
CA LEU A 166 -8.11 -17.15 6.68
C LEU A 166 -6.78 -17.75 7.17
N CYS A 167 -6.33 -18.81 6.48
CA CYS A 167 -5.12 -19.54 6.82
C CYS A 167 -4.17 -19.61 5.62
N THR A 168 -2.87 -19.65 5.91
CA THR A 168 -1.84 -19.93 4.90
C THR A 168 -1.56 -21.43 4.89
N LEU A 169 -1.60 -22.05 3.72
CA LEU A 169 -1.28 -23.46 3.52
C LEU A 169 0.05 -23.59 2.79
N VAL A 170 0.85 -24.59 3.18
CA VAL A 170 2.09 -24.96 2.49
C VAL A 170 1.92 -26.39 1.98
N MET A 171 2.00 -26.55 0.66
CA MET A 171 2.06 -27.87 0.04
C MET A 171 3.51 -28.34 0.06
N THR A 172 3.82 -29.40 0.81
CA THR A 172 5.20 -29.93 0.93
C THR A 172 5.61 -30.76 -0.26
N ASP A 173 4.65 -31.46 -0.88
CA ASP A 173 4.85 -32.35 -2.01
C ASP A 173 3.63 -32.28 -2.95
N ASN A 174 3.85 -32.51 -4.24
CA ASN A 174 2.80 -32.64 -5.24
C ASN A 174 3.03 -33.95 -5.99
N ILE A 175 2.17 -34.95 -5.77
CA ILE A 175 2.24 -36.26 -6.44
C ILE A 175 1.59 -36.14 -7.83
#